data_AF-A0AB39UEW4-F1
#
_entry.id   AF-A0AB39UEW4-F1
#
_cell.length_a   1.000
_cell.length_b   1.000
_cell.length_c   1.000
_cell.angle_alpha   90.00
_cell.angle_beta   90.00
_cell.angle_gamma   90.00
#
_symmetry.space_group_name_H-M   'P 1'
#
loop_
_entity.id
_entity.type
_entity.pdbx_description
1 polymer ?
#
loop_
_entity_poly.entity_id
_entity_poly.type
_entity_poly.pdbx_seq_one_letter_code
_entity_poly.pdbx_strand_id
1 'polypeptide(L)'
;MEQAEGRLACIRAAREASEQAAHREAHAIPFGQPNIEGRGNIYKHVQQEWKRAERLAQEETRAAERVDMLSKVEAFKEHHDDLQDVRVVGRTGWASMGAATSVNNLDYFRNQVTQLQAANEEAKAFNKTHKGEKKATYGAKITQLNKKIAYLEHMREQAESATISEHSQQLIDSGAVTQWQKKPVYYFVRVLRKVALTLNEQGDFQPSKWYPPKTEEAQQRVAALIQQ
;
A
#
# COMPACT_ATOMS: atom_id res chain seq x y z
N MET A 1 1.64 12.69 -6.48
CA MET A 1 1.82 13.66 -5.39
C MET A 1 0.79 14.78 -5.34
N GLU A 2 0.54 15.46 -6.46
CA GLU A 2 -0.32 16.66 -6.58
C GLU A 2 -1.68 16.60 -5.85
N GLN A 3 -2.44 15.51 -5.98
CA GLN A 3 -3.74 15.38 -5.28
C GLN A 3 -3.61 15.41 -3.75
N ALA A 4 -2.53 14.85 -3.19
CA ALA A 4 -2.30 14.83 -1.74
C ALA A 4 -1.87 16.21 -1.24
N GLU A 5 -1.06 16.93 -2.01
CA GLU A 5 -0.66 18.31 -1.73
C GLU A 5 -1.85 19.26 -1.81
N GLY A 6 -2.70 19.13 -2.84
CA GLY A 6 -3.94 19.89 -2.96
C GLY A 6 -4.89 19.67 -1.78
N ARG A 7 -5.01 18.42 -1.31
CA ARG A 7 -5.78 18.11 -0.09
C ARG A 7 -5.19 18.76 1.16
N LEU A 8 -3.87 18.71 1.32
CA LEU A 8 -3.17 19.34 2.45
C LEU A 8 -3.41 20.86 2.46
N ALA A 9 -3.25 21.51 1.30
CA ALA A 9 -3.51 22.94 1.15
C ALA A 9 -4.97 23.31 1.48
N CYS A 10 -5.94 22.50 1.03
CA CYS A 10 -7.35 22.70 1.35
C CYS A 10 -7.64 22.59 2.85
N ILE A 11 -7.06 21.60 3.54
CA ILE A 11 -7.22 21.42 4.99
C ILE A 11 -6.59 22.59 5.75
N ARG A 12 -5.38 23.01 5.36
CA ARG A 12 -4.69 24.17 5.95
C ARG A 12 -5.53 25.44 5.83
N ALA A 13 -6.03 25.74 4.63
CA ALA A 13 -6.88 26.90 4.39
C ALA A 13 -8.17 26.85 5.22
N ALA A 14 -8.79 25.66 5.36
CA ALA A 14 -9.96 25.49 6.20
C ALA A 14 -9.67 25.70 7.70
N ARG A 15 -8.49 25.27 8.18
CA ARG A 15 -8.05 25.51 9.56
C ARG A 15 -7.87 27.00 9.81
N GLU A 16 -7.10 27.67 8.96
CA GLU A 16 -6.84 29.11 9.05
C GLU A 16 -8.13 29.94 8.99
N ALA A 17 -9.08 29.55 8.13
CA ALA A 17 -10.39 30.20 8.07
C ALA A 17 -11.19 30.04 9.38
N SER A 18 -11.13 28.85 10.00
CA SER A 18 -11.80 28.58 11.28
C SER A 18 -11.15 29.38 12.42
N GLU A 19 -9.82 29.48 12.44
CA GLU A 19 -9.08 30.30 13.41
C GLU A 19 -9.40 31.79 13.24
N GLN A 20 -9.40 32.29 11.99
CA GLN A 20 -9.76 33.67 11.70
C GLN A 20 -11.21 33.98 12.11
N ALA A 21 -12.15 33.06 11.88
CA ALA A 21 -13.52 33.20 12.33
C ALA A 21 -13.61 33.26 13.87
N ALA A 22 -12.94 32.34 14.56
CA ALA A 22 -12.88 32.32 16.02
C ALA A 22 -12.28 33.61 16.60
N HIS A 23 -11.20 34.12 16.01
CA HIS A 23 -10.59 35.39 16.41
C HIS A 23 -11.53 36.58 16.15
N ARG A 24 -12.15 36.68 14.97
CA ARG A 24 -13.08 37.76 14.64
C ARG A 24 -14.27 37.79 15.60
N GLU A 25 -14.87 36.63 15.89
CA GLU A 25 -15.97 36.51 16.85
C GLU A 25 -15.51 36.85 18.27
N ALA A 26 -14.33 36.38 18.70
CA ALA A 26 -13.80 36.70 20.02
C ALA A 26 -13.53 38.19 20.18
N HIS A 27 -13.03 38.88 19.15
CA HIS A 27 -12.82 40.33 19.15
C HIS A 27 -14.13 41.14 19.19
N ALA A 28 -15.23 40.58 18.69
CA ALA A 28 -16.55 41.22 18.80
C ALA A 28 -17.13 41.16 20.22
N ILE A 29 -16.64 40.24 21.06
CA ILE A 29 -17.03 40.13 22.47
C ILE A 29 -16.19 41.11 23.29
N PRO A 30 -16.80 42.04 24.04
CA PRO A 30 -16.06 42.95 24.91
C PRO A 30 -15.24 42.18 25.95
N PHE A 31 -13.99 42.61 26.16
CA PHE A 31 -13.05 41.92 27.03
C PHE A 31 -13.59 41.76 28.46
N GLY A 32 -13.46 40.56 29.01
CA GLY A 32 -13.84 40.26 30.40
C GLY A 32 -15.33 40.02 30.64
N GLN A 33 -16.18 39.93 29.61
CA GLN A 33 -17.59 39.58 29.81
C GLN A 33 -17.75 38.10 30.24
N PRO A 34 -18.35 37.83 31.41
CA PRO A 34 -18.67 36.47 31.82
C PRO A 34 -19.94 35.96 31.13
N ASN A 35 -20.10 34.63 31.09
CA ASN A 35 -21.38 34.04 30.69
C ASN A 35 -22.42 34.23 31.80
N ILE A 36 -23.61 34.72 31.45
CA ILE A 36 -24.68 35.03 32.42
C ILE A 36 -25.62 33.82 32.55
N GLU A 37 -25.89 33.39 33.77
CA GLU A 37 -26.85 32.32 34.05
C GLU A 37 -28.25 32.67 33.49
N GLY A 38 -28.88 31.70 32.80
CA GLY A 38 -30.18 31.90 32.13
C GLY A 38 -30.11 32.49 30.72
N ARG A 39 -28.91 32.85 30.21
CA ARG A 39 -28.71 33.24 28.80
C ARG A 39 -27.84 32.21 28.05
N GLY A 40 -27.92 32.24 26.72
CA GLY A 40 -27.06 31.42 25.86
C GLY A 40 -25.58 31.79 26.01
N ASN A 41 -24.70 30.79 25.96
CA ASN A 41 -23.25 31.00 26.07
C ASN A 41 -22.71 31.87 24.93
N ILE A 42 -22.23 33.07 25.27
CA ILE A 42 -21.66 34.05 24.32
C ILE A 42 -20.39 33.54 23.61
N TYR A 43 -19.65 32.63 24.23
CA TYR A 43 -18.45 32.02 23.66
C TYR A 43 -18.73 30.73 22.88
N LYS A 44 -19.99 30.31 22.75
CA LYS A 44 -20.33 29.00 22.15
C LYS A 44 -19.78 28.84 20.73
N HIS A 45 -19.94 29.86 19.88
CA HIS A 45 -19.49 29.82 18.49
C HIS A 45 -17.95 29.87 18.38
N VAL A 46 -17.31 30.78 19.12
CA VAL A 46 -15.85 30.83 19.28
C VAL A 46 -15.28 29.47 19.70
N GLN A 47 -15.87 28.83 20.72
CA GLN A 47 -15.45 27.51 21.17
C GLN A 47 -15.66 26.41 20.12
N GLN A 48 -16.74 26.49 19.32
CA GLN A 48 -17.00 25.55 18.24
C GLN A 48 -15.97 25.69 17.11
N GLU A 49 -15.64 26.93 16.71
CA GLU A 49 -14.63 27.19 15.67
C GLU A 49 -13.23 26.79 16.14
N TRP A 50 -12.87 27.03 17.40
CA TRP A 50 -11.61 26.52 17.96
C TRP A 50 -11.53 24.99 17.97
N LYS A 51 -12.61 24.30 18.38
CA LYS A 51 -12.67 22.83 18.30
C LYS A 51 -12.56 22.33 16.87
N ARG A 52 -13.17 23.05 15.92
CA ARG A 52 -13.07 22.74 14.49
C ARG A 52 -11.64 22.92 13.98
N ALA A 53 -10.98 24.03 14.34
CA ALA A 53 -9.59 24.29 14.01
C ALA A 53 -8.64 23.22 14.56
N GLU A 54 -8.85 22.80 15.82
CA GLU A 54 -8.07 21.72 16.44
C GLU A 54 -8.22 20.39 15.68
N ARG A 55 -9.45 20.01 15.32
CA ARG A 55 -9.69 18.82 14.49
C ARG A 55 -9.00 18.94 13.13
N LEU A 56 -9.12 20.09 12.47
CA LEU A 56 -8.47 20.34 11.18
C LEU A 56 -6.94 20.32 11.30
N ALA A 57 -6.36 20.76 12.41
CA ALA A 57 -4.93 20.67 12.67
C ALA A 57 -4.45 19.20 12.75
N GLN A 58 -5.22 18.32 13.41
CA GLN A 58 -4.93 16.88 13.42
C GLN A 58 -5.02 16.26 12.03
N GLU A 59 -6.00 16.70 11.22
CA GLU A 59 -6.14 16.28 9.82
C GLU A 59 -4.99 16.81 8.94
N GLU A 60 -4.55 18.04 9.17
CA GLU A 60 -3.40 18.66 8.49
C GLU A 60 -2.14 17.85 8.73
N THR A 61 -1.84 17.49 9.99
CA THR A 61 -0.69 16.66 10.34
C THR A 61 -0.73 15.32 9.61
N ARG A 62 -1.87 14.62 9.61
CA ARG A 62 -2.03 13.34 8.89
C ARG A 62 -1.87 13.50 7.37
N ALA A 63 -2.37 14.60 6.81
CA ALA A 63 -2.22 14.90 5.39
C ALA A 63 -0.77 15.22 5.04
N ALA A 64 -0.06 15.97 5.89
CA ALA A 64 1.35 16.30 5.72
C ALA A 64 2.23 15.04 5.79
N GLU A 65 2.01 14.17 6.77
CA GLU A 65 2.70 12.87 6.88
C GLU A 65 2.46 11.99 5.65
N ARG A 66 1.26 12.07 5.05
CA ARG A 66 0.92 11.33 3.83
C ARG A 66 1.68 11.88 2.62
N VAL A 67 1.83 13.19 2.50
CA VAL A 67 2.63 13.86 1.46
C VAL A 67 4.10 13.49 1.60
N ASP A 68 4.66 13.57 2.82
CA ASP A 68 6.05 13.16 3.08
C ASP A 68 6.30 11.69 2.68
N MET A 69 5.38 10.79 3.04
CA MET A 69 5.49 9.38 2.65
C MET A 69 5.46 9.19 1.13
N LEU A 70 4.61 9.91 0.41
CA LEU A 70 4.55 9.82 -1.05
C LEU A 70 5.82 10.37 -1.71
N SER A 71 6.35 11.49 -1.21
CA SER A 71 7.63 12.05 -1.66
C SER A 71 8.74 11.02 -1.54
N LYS A 72 8.81 10.34 -0.39
CA LYS A 72 9.76 9.23 -0.18
C LYS A 72 9.56 8.10 -1.18
N VAL A 73 8.33 7.74 -1.51
CA VAL A 73 8.02 6.68 -2.50
C VAL A 73 8.50 7.07 -3.89
N GLU A 74 8.34 8.34 -4.28
CA GLU A 74 8.83 8.85 -5.56
C GLU A 74 10.36 8.83 -5.60
N ALA A 75 11.04 9.35 -4.57
CA ALA A 75 12.49 9.29 -4.46
C ALA A 75 13.04 7.85 -4.47
N PHE A 76 12.34 6.90 -3.83
CA PHE A 76 12.74 5.50 -3.85
C PHE A 76 12.63 4.87 -5.25
N LYS A 77 11.66 5.30 -6.06
CA LYS A 77 11.54 4.84 -7.45
C LYS A 77 12.62 5.41 -8.35
N GLU A 78 12.99 6.68 -8.16
CA GLU A 78 14.09 7.32 -8.92
C GLU A 78 15.44 6.64 -8.67
N HIS A 79 15.67 6.08 -7.48
CA HIS A 79 16.87 5.31 -7.20
C HIS A 79 16.82 3.86 -7.72
N HIS A 80 15.64 3.38 -8.10
CA HIS A 80 15.39 1.99 -8.49
C HIS A 80 14.51 1.95 -9.76
N ASP A 81 15.06 2.45 -10.88
CA ASP A 81 14.32 2.55 -12.15
C ASP A 81 13.79 1.20 -12.66
N ASP A 82 14.45 0.09 -12.31
CA ASP A 82 14.04 -1.27 -12.65
C ASP A 82 12.91 -1.82 -11.76
N LEU A 83 12.52 -1.08 -10.72
CA LEU A 83 11.49 -1.49 -9.78
C LEU A 83 10.10 -1.03 -10.21
N GLN A 84 9.25 -1.98 -10.60
CA GLN A 84 7.88 -1.68 -11.00
C GLN A 84 6.92 -1.58 -9.81
N ASP A 85 6.99 -2.54 -8.88
CA ASP A 85 6.08 -2.63 -7.75
C ASP A 85 6.76 -2.29 -6.41
N VAL A 86 6.40 -1.15 -5.84
CA VAL A 86 6.88 -0.73 -4.51
C VAL A 86 5.95 -1.26 -3.41
N ARG A 87 6.54 -1.76 -2.33
CA ARG A 87 5.88 -2.06 -1.06
C ARG A 87 6.18 -0.94 -0.07
N VAL A 88 5.12 -0.37 0.48
CA VAL A 88 5.18 0.62 1.56
C VAL A 88 4.65 -0.02 2.84
N VAL A 89 5.40 0.09 3.93
CA VAL A 89 5.01 -0.38 5.26
C VAL A 89 4.96 0.80 6.21
N GLY A 90 3.75 1.22 6.57
CA GLY A 90 3.46 2.41 7.35
C GLY A 90 2.51 3.35 6.60
N ARG A 91 1.96 4.35 7.32
CA ARG A 91 1.06 5.37 6.74
C ARG A 91 1.62 6.78 6.80
N THR A 92 2.71 6.96 7.53
CA THR A 92 3.32 8.26 7.84
C THR A 92 4.64 8.42 7.10
N GLY A 93 5.26 9.59 7.25
CA GLY A 93 6.60 9.86 6.75
C GLY A 93 7.67 8.83 7.15
N TRP A 94 7.49 8.16 8.29
CA TRP A 94 8.40 7.11 8.77
C TRP A 94 8.18 5.74 8.13
N ALA A 95 7.34 5.66 7.09
CA ALA A 95 7.09 4.42 6.39
C ALA A 95 8.38 3.87 5.76
N SER A 96 8.57 2.56 5.89
CA SER A 96 9.64 1.86 5.19
C SER A 96 9.19 1.48 3.78
N MET A 97 10.10 1.59 2.83
CA MET A 97 9.85 1.28 1.43
C MET A 97 10.79 0.16 0.99
N GLY A 98 10.30 -0.68 0.09
CA GLY A 98 11.10 -1.74 -0.50
C GLY A 98 10.39 -2.36 -1.69
N ALA A 99 11.05 -3.30 -2.36
CA ALA A 99 10.43 -4.04 -3.44
C ALA A 99 9.29 -4.93 -2.95
N ALA A 100 8.13 -4.86 -3.61
CA ALA A 100 7.05 -5.80 -3.40
C ALA A 100 7.41 -7.19 -3.92
N THR A 101 6.83 -8.23 -3.30
CA THR A 101 6.98 -9.61 -3.79
C THR A 101 6.02 -9.86 -4.96
N SER A 102 6.36 -9.33 -6.13
CA SER A 102 5.62 -9.47 -7.39
C SER A 102 6.51 -10.05 -8.49
N VAL A 103 5.86 -10.71 -9.46
CA VAL A 103 6.53 -11.27 -10.65
C VAL A 103 7.20 -10.16 -11.48
N ASN A 104 6.61 -8.98 -11.51
CA ASN A 104 7.14 -7.80 -12.21
C ASN A 104 8.53 -7.35 -11.70
N ASN A 105 8.88 -7.66 -10.45
CA ASN A 105 10.16 -7.28 -9.84
C ASN A 105 11.22 -8.40 -9.93
N LEU A 106 11.03 -9.42 -10.77
CA LEU A 106 11.98 -10.55 -10.87
C LEU A 106 13.39 -10.08 -11.22
N ASP A 107 13.53 -9.20 -12.21
CA ASP A 107 14.84 -8.72 -12.66
C ASP A 107 15.53 -7.87 -11.59
N TYR A 108 14.78 -7.00 -10.89
CA TYR A 108 15.26 -6.29 -9.72
C TYR A 108 15.84 -7.25 -8.66
N PHE A 109 15.13 -8.34 -8.35
CA PHE A 109 15.63 -9.31 -7.37
C PHE A 109 16.87 -10.06 -7.85
N ARG A 110 16.95 -10.40 -9.15
CA ARG A 110 18.13 -11.04 -9.74
C ARG A 110 19.35 -10.11 -9.67
N ASN A 111 19.20 -8.85 -10.07
CA ASN A 111 20.24 -7.83 -9.95
C ASN A 111 20.72 -7.67 -8.51
N GLN A 112 19.77 -7.63 -7.56
CA GLN A 112 20.08 -7.51 -6.13
C GLN A 112 20.85 -8.75 -5.62
N VAL A 113 20.54 -9.95 -6.09
CA VAL A 113 21.30 -11.17 -5.75
C VAL A 113 22.73 -11.07 -6.27
N THR A 114 22.93 -10.65 -7.52
CA THR A 114 24.27 -10.47 -8.11
C THR A 114 25.11 -9.48 -7.31
N GLN A 115 24.55 -8.32 -6.96
CA GLN A 115 25.22 -7.32 -6.13
C GLN A 115 25.59 -7.87 -4.75
N LEU A 116 24.68 -8.61 -4.12
CA LEU A 116 24.94 -9.21 -2.81
C LEU A 116 25.96 -10.34 -2.85
N GLN A 117 26.04 -11.10 -3.95
CA GLN A 117 27.06 -12.12 -4.15
C GLN A 117 28.46 -11.49 -4.21
N ALA A 118 28.64 -10.46 -5.03
CA ALA A 118 29.90 -9.70 -5.11
C ALA A 118 30.30 -9.12 -3.74
N ALA A 119 29.37 -8.42 -3.06
CA ALA A 119 29.63 -7.86 -1.73
C ALA A 119 29.94 -8.94 -0.67
N ASN A 120 29.36 -10.13 -0.79
CA ASN A 120 29.61 -11.25 0.11
C ASN A 120 31.00 -11.86 -0.12
N GLU A 121 31.46 -11.93 -1.37
CA GLU A 121 32.81 -12.37 -1.70
C GLU A 121 33.86 -11.39 -1.18
N GLU A 122 33.64 -10.09 -1.37
CA GLU A 122 34.49 -9.03 -0.79
C GLU A 122 34.54 -9.10 0.74
N ALA A 123 33.39 -9.26 1.39
CA ALA A 123 33.32 -9.41 2.85
C ALA A 123 34.07 -10.66 3.33
N LYS A 124 33.96 -11.79 2.61
CA LYS A 124 34.71 -13.01 2.91
C LYS A 124 36.21 -12.82 2.69
N ALA A 125 36.62 -12.16 1.61
CA ALA A 125 38.02 -11.87 1.34
C ALA A 125 38.63 -10.99 2.43
N PHE A 126 37.91 -9.94 2.85
CA PHE A 126 38.31 -9.07 3.96
C PHE A 126 38.41 -9.84 5.28
N ASN A 127 37.43 -10.69 5.60
CA ASN A 127 37.42 -11.48 6.85
C ASN A 127 38.52 -12.54 6.91
N LYS A 128 39.04 -12.98 5.76
CA LYS A 128 40.21 -13.87 5.72
C LYS A 128 41.50 -13.14 6.12
N THR A 129 41.65 -11.87 5.72
CA THR A 129 42.85 -11.06 5.99
C THR A 129 42.78 -10.32 7.32
N HIS A 130 41.59 -9.93 7.78
CA HIS A 130 41.37 -9.16 9.00
C HIS A 130 40.70 -10.04 10.06
N LYS A 131 41.47 -10.51 11.05
CA LYS A 131 40.95 -11.36 12.15
C LYS A 131 40.34 -10.55 13.29
N GLY A 132 40.79 -9.31 13.49
CA GLY A 132 40.32 -8.42 14.58
C GLY A 132 39.01 -7.70 14.28
N GLU A 133 38.73 -7.41 13.01
CA GLU A 133 37.51 -6.72 12.56
C GLU A 133 36.87 -7.53 11.44
N LYS A 134 35.64 -8.03 11.66
CA LYS A 134 34.91 -8.83 10.67
C LYS A 134 33.76 -8.04 10.07
N LYS A 135 33.67 -8.04 8.74
CA LYS A 135 32.50 -7.56 7.99
C LYS A 135 31.38 -8.58 8.03
N ALA A 136 30.14 -8.10 8.05
CA ALA A 136 28.95 -8.95 7.95
C ALA A 136 28.91 -9.64 6.58
N THR A 137 28.55 -10.93 6.55
CA THR A 137 28.35 -11.69 5.31
C THR A 137 26.87 -11.69 4.93
N TYR A 138 26.58 -11.77 3.63
CA TYR A 138 25.22 -11.63 3.11
C TYR A 138 24.56 -12.98 2.73
N GLY A 139 25.16 -14.11 3.13
CA GLY A 139 24.70 -15.45 2.74
C GLY A 139 23.22 -15.72 3.03
N ALA A 140 22.75 -15.38 4.23
CA ALA A 140 21.34 -15.56 4.60
C ALA A 140 20.39 -14.72 3.72
N LYS A 141 20.78 -13.48 3.40
CA LYS A 141 20.00 -12.56 2.56
C LYS A 141 19.91 -13.06 1.12
N ILE A 142 21.02 -13.57 0.58
CA ILE A 142 21.07 -14.20 -0.76
C ILE A 142 20.13 -15.40 -0.81
N THR A 143 20.19 -16.30 0.17
CA THR A 143 19.30 -17.48 0.22
C THR A 143 17.82 -17.08 0.29
N GLN A 144 17.48 -16.06 1.08
CA GLN A 144 16.10 -15.57 1.17
C GLN A 144 15.61 -14.98 -0.17
N LEU A 145 16.46 -14.24 -0.89
CA LEU A 145 16.11 -13.71 -2.20
C LEU A 145 15.96 -14.81 -3.25
N ASN A 146 16.87 -15.78 -3.29
CA ASN A 146 16.76 -16.92 -4.21
C ASN A 146 15.46 -17.71 -3.99
N LYS A 147 15.07 -17.97 -2.73
CA LYS A 147 13.77 -18.59 -2.43
C LYS A 147 12.59 -17.75 -2.93
N LYS A 148 12.69 -16.42 -2.82
CA LYS A 148 11.65 -15.51 -3.32
C LYS A 148 11.58 -15.53 -4.84
N ILE A 149 12.71 -15.50 -5.54
CA ILE A 149 12.80 -15.56 -7.01
C ILE A 149 12.16 -16.87 -7.49
N ALA A 150 12.60 -18.02 -6.96
CA ALA A 150 12.05 -19.32 -7.33
C ALA A 150 10.53 -19.42 -7.13
N TYR A 151 10.02 -18.87 -6.02
CA TYR A 151 8.58 -18.80 -5.78
C TYR A 151 7.84 -17.93 -6.81
N LEU A 152 8.43 -16.81 -7.23
CA LEU A 152 7.82 -15.92 -8.23
C LEU A 152 7.90 -16.49 -9.65
N GLU A 153 9.00 -17.15 -10.01
CA GLU A 153 9.17 -17.86 -11.28
C GLU A 153 8.15 -19.00 -11.40
N HIS A 154 8.02 -19.83 -10.36
CA HIS A 154 7.01 -20.88 -10.31
C HIS A 154 5.59 -20.31 -10.51
N MET A 155 5.26 -19.18 -9.90
CA MET A 155 3.95 -18.53 -10.10
C MET A 155 3.76 -18.00 -11.52
N ARG A 156 4.83 -17.54 -12.18
CA ARG A 156 4.78 -17.08 -13.57
C ARG A 156 4.58 -18.26 -14.51
N GLU A 157 5.39 -19.30 -14.35
CA GLU A 157 5.33 -20.53 -15.15
C GLU A 157 3.99 -21.23 -15.00
N GLN A 158 3.45 -21.33 -13.78
CA GLN A 158 2.10 -21.87 -13.55
C GLN A 158 1.01 -21.08 -14.27
N ALA A 159 1.14 -19.75 -14.39
CA ALA A 159 0.17 -18.95 -15.11
C ALA A 159 0.32 -19.04 -16.63
N GLU A 160 1.55 -19.15 -17.13
CA GLU A 160 1.84 -19.29 -18.57
C GLU A 160 1.50 -20.69 -19.11
N SER A 161 1.71 -21.73 -18.30
CA SER A 161 1.41 -23.13 -18.64
C SER A 161 -0.03 -23.54 -18.37
N ALA A 162 -0.82 -22.69 -17.70
CA ALA A 162 -2.21 -23.01 -17.40
C ALA A 162 -3.01 -23.12 -18.70
N THR A 163 -3.59 -24.30 -18.94
CA THR A 163 -4.62 -24.46 -19.95
C THR A 163 -5.88 -23.75 -19.43
N ILE A 164 -6.58 -23.01 -20.28
CA ILE A 164 -7.80 -22.27 -19.91
C ILE A 164 -8.96 -22.92 -20.65
N SER A 165 -10.00 -23.35 -19.93
CA SER A 165 -11.21 -23.89 -20.54
C SER A 165 -12.02 -22.78 -21.22
N GLU A 166 -12.87 -23.14 -22.19
CA GLU A 166 -13.67 -22.15 -22.92
C GLU A 166 -14.55 -21.32 -21.97
N HIS A 167 -15.12 -21.95 -20.95
CA HIS A 167 -15.91 -21.28 -19.92
C HIS A 167 -15.08 -20.28 -19.11
N SER A 168 -13.89 -20.69 -18.66
CA SER A 168 -12.96 -19.79 -17.96
C SER A 168 -12.54 -18.61 -18.83
N GLN A 169 -12.32 -18.82 -20.12
CA GLN A 169 -12.00 -17.76 -21.08
C GLN A 169 -13.18 -16.77 -21.23
N GLN A 170 -14.42 -17.27 -21.34
CA GLN A 170 -15.61 -16.41 -21.40
C GLN A 170 -15.77 -15.54 -20.14
N LEU A 171 -15.42 -16.06 -18.95
CA LEU A 171 -15.44 -15.29 -17.71
C LEU A 171 -14.37 -14.19 -17.68
N ILE A 172 -13.22 -14.43 -18.30
CA ILE A 172 -12.15 -13.43 -18.46
C ILE A 172 -12.60 -12.36 -19.46
N ASP A 173 -13.11 -12.78 -20.63
CA ASP A 173 -13.51 -11.89 -21.72
C ASP A 173 -14.72 -11.01 -21.36
N SER A 174 -15.67 -11.56 -20.60
CA SER A 174 -16.80 -10.81 -20.03
C SER A 174 -16.38 -9.82 -18.94
N GLY A 175 -15.15 -9.90 -18.44
CA GLY A 175 -14.63 -9.06 -17.36
C GLY A 175 -15.23 -9.38 -15.99
N ALA A 176 -15.86 -10.55 -15.83
CA ALA A 176 -16.35 -11.03 -14.53
C ALA A 176 -15.18 -11.28 -13.56
N VAL A 177 -14.05 -11.76 -14.10
CA VAL A 177 -12.79 -11.96 -13.38
C VAL A 177 -11.67 -11.09 -13.95
N THR A 178 -10.69 -10.75 -13.11
CA THR A 178 -9.51 -9.99 -13.53
C THR A 178 -8.25 -10.66 -13.00
N GLN A 179 -7.30 -10.95 -13.88
CA GLN A 179 -6.02 -11.55 -13.51
C GLN A 179 -5.16 -10.58 -12.70
N TRP A 180 -4.55 -11.06 -11.62
CA TRP A 180 -3.70 -10.24 -10.79
C TRP A 180 -2.30 -10.10 -11.37
N GLN A 181 -1.99 -8.90 -11.89
CA GLN A 181 -0.70 -8.56 -12.50
C GLN A 181 0.52 -8.92 -11.64
N LYS A 182 0.44 -8.79 -10.30
CA LYS A 182 1.59 -9.07 -9.41
C LYS A 182 1.82 -10.57 -9.19
N LYS A 183 0.75 -11.37 -9.31
CA LYS A 183 0.72 -12.82 -9.03
C LYS A 183 -0.32 -13.46 -9.97
N PRO A 184 0.09 -13.78 -11.21
CA PRO A 184 -0.84 -14.09 -12.31
C PRO A 184 -1.65 -15.37 -12.14
N VAL A 185 -1.33 -16.22 -11.15
CA VAL A 185 -2.10 -17.42 -10.78
C VAL A 185 -3.49 -17.06 -10.19
N TYR A 186 -3.67 -15.85 -9.66
CA TYR A 186 -4.92 -15.45 -9.02
C TYR A 186 -5.78 -14.59 -9.94
N TYR A 187 -7.06 -14.94 -10.03
CA TYR A 187 -8.09 -14.21 -10.76
C TYR A 187 -9.13 -13.67 -9.79
N PHE A 188 -9.21 -12.34 -9.63
CA PHE A 188 -10.16 -11.73 -8.69
C PHE A 188 -11.52 -11.51 -9.34
N VAL A 189 -12.58 -11.84 -8.61
CA VAL A 189 -13.96 -11.57 -9.04
C VAL A 189 -14.25 -10.08 -8.83
N ARG A 190 -14.62 -9.35 -9.89
CA ARG A 190 -14.70 -7.88 -9.87
C ARG A 190 -15.68 -7.33 -8.82
N VAL A 191 -16.82 -7.98 -8.62
CA VAL A 191 -17.88 -7.52 -7.70
C VAL A 191 -17.53 -7.82 -6.24
N LEU A 192 -16.66 -8.81 -5.98
CA LEU A 192 -16.37 -9.30 -4.65
C LEU A 192 -15.01 -8.81 -4.15
N ARG A 193 -14.99 -8.27 -2.93
CA ARG A 193 -13.74 -7.80 -2.31
C ARG A 193 -12.92 -8.99 -1.80
N LYS A 194 -11.66 -9.09 -2.26
CA LYS A 194 -10.66 -10.07 -1.80
C LYS A 194 -11.08 -11.53 -1.99
N VAL A 195 -11.85 -11.82 -3.04
CA VAL A 195 -12.20 -13.18 -3.45
C VAL A 195 -11.52 -13.48 -4.77
N ALA A 196 -10.72 -14.55 -4.81
CA ALA A 196 -10.01 -14.96 -6.00
C ALA A 196 -10.27 -16.43 -6.35
N LEU A 197 -10.10 -16.72 -7.64
CA LEU A 197 -10.13 -18.04 -8.23
C LEU A 197 -8.72 -18.40 -8.73
N THR A 198 -8.44 -19.69 -8.76
CA THR A 198 -7.23 -20.27 -9.34
C THR A 198 -7.64 -21.33 -10.36
N LEU A 199 -6.86 -21.48 -11.43
CA LEU A 199 -7.12 -22.52 -12.43
C LEU A 199 -6.66 -23.89 -11.90
N ASN A 200 -7.43 -24.93 -12.19
CA ASN A 200 -7.03 -26.32 -12.00
C ASN A 200 -6.26 -26.85 -13.22
N GLU A 201 -5.85 -28.12 -13.17
CA GLU A 201 -5.15 -28.79 -14.28
C GLU A 201 -6.02 -28.90 -15.54
N GLN A 202 -7.35 -28.91 -15.38
CA GLN A 202 -8.33 -28.97 -16.47
C GLN A 202 -8.61 -27.60 -17.11
N GLY A 203 -8.15 -26.51 -16.50
CA GLY A 203 -8.38 -25.13 -16.95
C GLY A 203 -9.69 -24.49 -16.48
N ASP A 204 -10.37 -25.09 -15.51
CA ASP A 204 -11.55 -24.55 -14.84
C ASP A 204 -11.17 -23.78 -13.57
N PHE A 205 -11.97 -22.76 -13.26
CA PHE A 205 -11.80 -21.98 -12.06
C PHE A 205 -12.22 -22.73 -10.79
N GLN A 206 -11.36 -22.67 -9.78
CA GLN A 206 -11.63 -23.14 -8.42
C GLN A 206 -11.41 -22.02 -7.40
N PRO A 207 -12.12 -22.02 -6.26
CA PRO A 207 -11.90 -21.03 -5.20
C PRO A 207 -10.46 -21.08 -4.68
N SER A 208 -9.82 -19.92 -4.60
CA SER A 208 -8.44 -19.81 -4.10
C SER A 208 -8.34 -20.18 -2.62
N LYS A 209 -7.33 -20.96 -2.26
CA LYS A 209 -6.98 -21.26 -0.85
C LYS A 209 -6.66 -20.01 -0.03
N TRP A 210 -6.04 -18.99 -0.65
CA TRP A 210 -5.59 -17.78 0.05
C TRP A 210 -6.65 -16.68 0.09
N TYR A 211 -7.55 -16.66 -0.90
CA TYR A 211 -8.61 -15.66 -1.02
C TYR A 211 -9.99 -16.31 -1.18
N PRO A 212 -10.43 -17.14 -0.22
CA PRO A 212 -11.70 -17.83 -0.32
C PRO A 212 -12.89 -16.87 -0.12
N PRO A 213 -14.07 -17.17 -0.69
CA PRO A 213 -15.29 -16.45 -0.38
C PRO A 213 -15.67 -16.65 1.10
N LYS A 214 -15.78 -15.55 1.85
CA LYS A 214 -16.05 -15.58 3.29
C LYS A 214 -17.53 -15.49 3.67
N THR A 215 -18.34 -14.85 2.83
CA THR A 215 -19.79 -14.67 3.06
C THR A 215 -20.56 -15.70 2.25
N GLU A 216 -21.73 -16.12 2.74
CA GLU A 216 -22.62 -17.04 2.03
C GLU A 216 -23.01 -16.49 0.66
N GLU A 217 -23.32 -15.19 0.57
CA GLU A 217 -23.59 -14.51 -0.70
C GLU A 217 -22.41 -14.62 -1.68
N ALA A 218 -21.17 -14.46 -1.20
CA ALA A 218 -19.98 -14.60 -2.04
C ALA A 218 -19.79 -16.05 -2.49
N GLN A 219 -20.09 -17.03 -1.64
CA GLN A 219 -20.03 -18.45 -2.00
C GLN A 219 -21.05 -18.80 -3.08
N GLN A 220 -22.30 -18.35 -2.94
CA GLN A 220 -23.35 -18.55 -3.94
C GLN A 220 -22.97 -17.90 -5.27
N ARG A 221 -22.45 -16.68 -5.25
CA ARG A 221 -21.99 -15.98 -6.46
C ARG A 221 -20.83 -16.70 -7.14
N VAL A 222 -19.85 -17.17 -6.37
CA VAL A 222 -18.72 -17.93 -6.91
C VAL A 222 -19.20 -19.28 -7.48
N ALA A 223 -20.09 -19.98 -6.79
CA ALA A 223 -20.66 -21.23 -7.27
C ALA A 223 -21.43 -21.03 -8.59
N ALA A 224 -22.22 -19.95 -8.69
CA ALA A 224 -22.93 -19.60 -9.91
C ALA A 224 -21.99 -19.28 -11.10
N LEU A 225 -20.79 -18.75 -10.84
CA LEU A 225 -19.79 -18.50 -11.89
C LEU A 225 -19.09 -19.79 -12.34
N ILE A 226 -18.86 -20.73 -11.43
CA ILE A 226 -18.11 -21.96 -11.72
C ILE A 226 -19.00 -23.06 -12.32
N GLN A 227 -20.30 -23.09 -11.99
CA GLN A 227 -21.24 -24.15 -12.42
C GLN A 227 -21.97 -23.87 -13.74
N GLN A 228 -21.65 -22.77 -14.42
CA GLN A 228 -22.17 -22.47 -15.77
C GLN A 228 -21.40 -23.26 -16.83
#